data_AF-A0AAV0I2B9-F1
#
_entry.id   AF-A0AAV0I2B9-F1
#
_cell.length_a   1.000
_cell.length_b   1.000
_cell.length_c   1.000
_cell.angle_alpha   90.00
_cell.angle_beta   90.00
_cell.angle_gamma   90.00
#
_symmetry.space_group_name_H-M   'P 1'
#
loop_
_entity.id
_entity.type
_entity.pdbx_description
1 polymer ?
#
loop_
_entity_poly.entity_id
_entity_poly.type
_entity_poly.pdbx_seq_one_letter_code
_entity_poly.pdbx_strand_id
1 'polypeptide(L)'
;MPPSDPNPTAEQQTTAEESDQSKPAAEKEGDEEEEEGECGFCLFMKGGGCKDAFIAWEDCVKEADNAQEDLVEKCSEVTRLLKVCLDANPDYYEPILRAEKNAEEQARKEIREEEEQRKAAASAVGKEGDAAPSRSEVIVVEEEASSTTL
;
A
#
# COMPACT_ATOMS: atom_id res chain seq x y z
N MET A 1 2.52 39.92 -53.94
CA MET A 1 2.00 41.23 -53.50
C MET A 1 0.99 40.99 -52.38
N PRO A 2 1.33 41.27 -51.11
CA PRO A 2 0.36 41.53 -50.05
C PRO A 2 -0.17 42.99 -50.19
N PRO A 3 -1.30 43.34 -49.56
CA PRO A 3 -1.31 43.96 -48.22
C PRO A 3 -2.49 43.44 -47.34
N SER A 4 -2.61 43.61 -46.03
CA SER A 4 -1.82 44.15 -44.92
C SER A 4 -2.53 43.73 -43.62
N ASP A 5 -1.78 43.30 -42.61
CA ASP A 5 -2.14 43.38 -41.18
C ASP A 5 -1.62 44.73 -40.63
N PRO A 6 -2.20 45.37 -39.59
CA PRO A 6 -2.08 44.86 -38.20
C PRO A 6 -3.20 45.19 -37.17
N ASN A 7 -3.42 44.23 -36.26
CA ASN A 7 -3.38 44.23 -34.76
C ASN A 7 -3.51 45.56 -33.91
N PRO A 8 -3.44 45.51 -32.55
CA PRO A 8 -4.47 45.48 -31.48
C PRO A 8 -4.56 46.78 -30.60
N THR A 9 -5.53 46.87 -29.68
CA THR A 9 -5.53 47.75 -28.47
C THR A 9 -6.56 47.15 -27.49
N ALA A 10 -6.35 46.77 -26.21
CA ALA A 10 -5.41 47.08 -25.13
C ALA A 10 -5.47 48.50 -24.54
N GLU A 11 -6.45 48.80 -23.69
CA GLU A 11 -6.42 49.83 -22.62
C GLU A 11 -7.35 49.32 -21.48
N GLN A 12 -6.90 48.81 -20.34
CA GLN A 12 -6.24 49.45 -19.18
C GLN A 12 -6.89 50.77 -18.74
N GLN A 13 -7.65 50.70 -17.64
CA GLN A 13 -7.74 51.83 -16.70
C GLN A 13 -7.57 51.30 -15.27
N THR A 14 -6.36 51.53 -14.76
CA THR A 14 -6.00 51.49 -13.34
C THR A 14 -6.53 52.76 -12.66
N THR A 15 -7.20 52.61 -11.52
CA THR A 15 -7.22 53.65 -10.48
C THR A 15 -7.02 52.97 -9.14
N ALA A 16 -5.86 53.21 -8.54
CA ALA A 16 -5.57 52.91 -7.15
C ALA A 16 -6.27 53.94 -6.26
N GLU A 17 -6.89 53.47 -5.18
CA GLU A 17 -6.87 54.22 -3.93
C GLU A 17 -6.68 53.24 -2.76
N GLU A 18 -5.69 53.57 -1.95
CA GLU A 18 -5.28 52.95 -0.71
C GLU A 18 -6.16 53.49 0.42
N SER A 19 -6.66 52.62 1.32
CA SER A 19 -7.10 53.07 2.64
C SER A 19 -6.87 51.98 3.67
N ASP A 20 -5.77 52.17 4.40
CA ASP A 20 -5.39 51.56 5.66
C ASP A 20 -6.44 51.85 6.75
N GLN A 21 -6.81 50.85 7.57
CA GLN A 21 -6.62 50.85 9.04
C GLN A 21 -7.50 49.79 9.79
N SER A 22 -6.81 48.75 10.29
CA SER A 22 -6.90 48.06 11.60
C SER A 22 -8.24 47.60 12.27
N LYS A 23 -8.39 46.25 12.35
CA LYS A 23 -8.68 45.30 13.51
C LYS A 23 -9.81 45.59 14.56
N PRO A 24 -10.39 44.60 15.30
CA PRO A 24 -10.01 43.18 15.43
C PRO A 24 -11.13 42.10 15.50
N ALA A 25 -10.66 40.83 15.49
CA ALA A 25 -11.20 39.65 16.16
C ALA A 25 -12.61 39.14 15.79
N ALA A 26 -12.63 38.15 14.90
CA ALA A 26 -13.46 36.98 15.10
C ALA A 26 -12.60 35.76 14.77
N GLU A 27 -11.97 35.21 15.80
CA GLU A 27 -11.41 33.86 15.77
C GLU A 27 -12.59 32.91 15.56
N LYS A 28 -12.92 32.66 14.30
CA LYS A 28 -13.56 31.42 13.91
C LYS A 28 -12.44 30.40 13.92
N GLU A 29 -12.23 29.79 15.09
CA GLU A 29 -11.85 28.39 15.14
C GLU A 29 -12.94 27.64 14.36
N GLY A 30 -12.73 27.58 13.05
CA GLY A 30 -13.33 26.57 12.22
C GLY A 30 -12.61 25.31 12.62
N ASP A 31 -13.29 24.49 13.39
CA ASP A 31 -13.14 23.05 13.40
C ASP A 31 -12.81 22.64 11.96
N GLU A 32 -11.52 22.41 11.68
CA GLU A 32 -11.09 21.71 10.48
C GLU A 32 -11.55 20.27 10.71
N GLU A 33 -12.87 20.08 10.56
CA GLU A 33 -13.47 18.79 10.28
C GLU A 33 -12.77 18.39 8.98
N GLU A 34 -11.68 17.63 9.11
CA GLU A 34 -10.96 17.03 8.01
C GLU A 34 -12.04 16.37 7.17
N GLU A 35 -12.39 16.99 6.05
CA GLU A 35 -13.30 16.41 5.09
C GLU A 35 -12.56 15.15 4.63
N GLU A 36 -12.90 14.03 5.26
CA GLU A 36 -12.30 12.73 5.04
C GLU A 36 -12.71 12.32 3.62
N GLY A 37 -12.00 12.89 2.65
CA GLY A 37 -12.32 12.79 1.24
C GLY A 37 -12.31 11.32 0.88
N GLU A 38 -13.40 10.86 0.27
CA GLU A 38 -13.55 9.45 -0.04
C GLU A 38 -12.35 8.96 -0.85
N CYS A 39 -11.68 7.91 -0.37
CA CYS A 39 -10.50 7.34 -0.99
C CYS A 39 -10.75 7.11 -2.49
N GLY A 40 -9.91 7.67 -3.36
CA GLY A 40 -10.10 7.60 -4.82
C GLY A 40 -10.20 6.18 -5.37
N PHE A 41 -9.53 5.22 -4.71
CA PHE A 41 -9.66 3.80 -5.03
C PHE A 41 -11.03 3.24 -4.64
N CYS A 42 -11.53 3.55 -3.44
CA CYS A 42 -12.87 3.14 -3.00
C CYS A 42 -13.95 3.71 -3.93
N LEU A 43 -13.84 4.97 -4.34
CA LEU A 43 -14.72 5.60 -5.32
C LEU A 43 -14.73 4.85 -6.65
N PHE A 44 -13.54 4.52 -7.17
CA PHE A 44 -13.41 3.74 -8.40
C PHE A 44 -14.04 2.35 -8.27
N MET A 45 -13.72 1.62 -7.20
CA MET A 45 -14.22 0.27 -6.99
C MET A 45 -15.75 0.24 -6.86
N LYS A 46 -16.33 1.20 -6.12
CA LYS A 46 -17.78 1.37 -5.96
C LYS A 46 -18.48 1.90 -7.21
N GLY A 47 -17.74 2.42 -8.18
CA GLY A 47 -18.27 2.92 -9.46
C GLY A 47 -18.49 1.84 -10.52
N GLY A 48 -17.95 0.63 -10.33
CA GLY A 48 -18.02 -0.46 -11.30
C GLY A 48 -18.99 -1.58 -10.94
N GLY A 49 -19.06 -2.60 -11.81
CA GLY A 49 -19.98 -3.74 -11.67
C GLY A 49 -19.68 -4.68 -10.49
N CYS A 50 -18.52 -4.55 -9.85
CA CYS A 50 -18.11 -5.33 -8.68
C CYS A 50 -18.29 -4.60 -7.36
N LYS A 51 -19.05 -3.49 -7.34
CA LYS A 51 -19.33 -2.69 -6.14
C LYS A 51 -19.74 -3.55 -4.93
N ASP A 52 -20.71 -4.44 -5.08
CA ASP A 52 -21.23 -5.21 -3.95
C ASP A 52 -20.19 -6.19 -3.39
N ALA A 53 -19.39 -6.81 -4.27
CA ALA A 53 -18.28 -7.65 -3.85
C ALA A 53 -17.19 -6.84 -3.14
N PHE A 54 -16.95 -5.60 -3.57
CA PHE A 54 -16.00 -4.70 -2.93
C PHE A 54 -16.47 -4.26 -1.54
N ILE A 55 -17.74 -3.90 -1.38
CA ILE A 55 -18.32 -3.54 -0.07
C ILE A 55 -18.25 -4.72 0.89
N ALA A 56 -18.58 -5.94 0.43
CA ALA A 56 -18.45 -7.14 1.27
C ALA A 56 -17.00 -7.40 1.73
N TRP A 57 -16.02 -7.07 0.88
CA TRP A 57 -14.61 -7.13 1.25
C TRP A 57 -14.24 -6.02 2.26
N GLU A 58 -14.68 -4.76 2.05
CA GLU A 58 -14.46 -3.66 3.00
C GLU A 58 -15.05 -3.97 4.38
N ASP A 59 -16.26 -4.52 4.43
CA ASP A 59 -16.92 -4.94 5.67
C ASP A 59 -16.12 -6.03 6.38
N CYS A 60 -15.63 -7.04 5.65
CA CYS A 60 -14.79 -8.08 6.24
C CYS A 60 -13.48 -7.52 6.79
N VAL A 61 -12.80 -6.65 6.05
CA VAL A 61 -11.55 -6.00 6.50
C VAL A 61 -11.80 -5.21 7.77
N LYS A 62 -12.90 -4.45 7.82
CA LYS A 62 -13.30 -3.70 9.00
C LYS A 62 -13.62 -4.61 10.19
N GLU A 63 -14.31 -5.72 9.98
CA GLU A 63 -14.57 -6.71 11.04
C GLU A 63 -13.28 -7.34 11.56
N ALA A 64 -12.36 -7.70 10.66
CA ALA A 64 -11.07 -8.27 11.02
C ALA A 64 -10.20 -7.29 11.80
N ASP A 65 -10.13 -6.03 11.38
CA ASP A 65 -9.38 -4.96 12.06
C ASP A 65 -9.93 -4.71 13.47
N ASN A 66 -11.25 -4.57 13.60
CA ASN A 66 -11.91 -4.40 14.90
C ASN A 66 -11.68 -5.59 15.84
N ALA A 67 -11.60 -6.81 15.29
CA ALA A 67 -11.34 -8.03 16.05
C ALA A 67 -9.84 -8.32 16.25
N GLN A 68 -8.94 -7.51 15.65
CA GLN A 68 -7.50 -7.76 15.56
C GLN A 68 -7.16 -9.17 15.01
N GLU A 69 -7.94 -9.63 14.04
CA GLU A 69 -7.74 -10.90 13.35
C GLU A 69 -6.86 -10.72 12.10
N ASP A 70 -6.22 -11.80 11.66
CA ASP A 70 -5.45 -11.79 10.42
C ASP A 70 -6.39 -11.60 9.21
N LEU A 71 -6.18 -10.51 8.45
CA LEU A 71 -7.00 -10.15 7.29
C LEU A 71 -6.96 -11.23 6.19
N VAL A 72 -5.79 -11.84 5.99
CA VAL A 72 -5.58 -12.82 4.91
C VAL A 72 -6.38 -14.07 5.22
N GLU A 73 -6.31 -14.55 6.46
CA GLU A 73 -7.05 -15.73 6.89
C GLU A 73 -8.57 -15.45 6.92
N LYS A 74 -9.01 -14.38 7.59
CA LYS A 74 -10.45 -14.08 7.77
C LYS A 74 -11.14 -13.74 6.45
N CYS A 75 -10.50 -12.93 5.61
CA CYS A 75 -11.13 -12.36 4.41
C CYS A 75 -10.69 -13.01 3.09
N SER A 76 -9.96 -14.14 3.14
CA SER A 76 -9.51 -14.87 1.95
C SER A 76 -10.63 -15.16 0.94
N GLU A 77 -11.76 -15.70 1.40
CA GLU A 77 -12.86 -16.07 0.51
C GLU A 77 -13.54 -14.85 -0.13
N VAL A 78 -13.81 -13.79 0.65
CA VAL A 78 -14.41 -12.56 0.10
C VAL A 78 -13.45 -11.83 -0.83
N THR A 79 -12.14 -11.86 -0.54
CA THR A 79 -11.09 -11.33 -1.42
C THR A 79 -11.04 -12.10 -2.74
N ARG A 80 -11.14 -13.43 -2.68
CA ARG A 80 -11.22 -14.30 -3.87
C ARG A 80 -12.46 -13.99 -4.70
N LEU A 81 -13.63 -13.84 -4.08
CA LEU A 81 -14.87 -13.50 -4.79
C LEU A 81 -14.79 -12.12 -5.46
N LEU A 82 -14.22 -11.13 -4.78
CA LEU A 82 -13.93 -9.82 -5.37
C LEU A 82 -13.04 -9.98 -6.60
N LYS A 83 -11.90 -10.68 -6.48
CA LYS A 83 -10.97 -10.90 -7.59
C LYS A 83 -11.63 -11.57 -8.79
N VAL A 84 -12.43 -12.61 -8.57
CA VAL A 84 -13.21 -13.29 -9.63
C VAL A 84 -14.13 -12.30 -10.35
N CYS A 85 -14.79 -11.41 -9.61
CA CYS A 85 -15.62 -10.39 -10.22
C CYS A 85 -14.79 -9.42 -11.08
N LEU A 86 -13.66 -8.93 -10.58
CA LEU A 86 -12.79 -8.00 -11.32
C LEU A 86 -12.28 -8.63 -12.62
N ASP A 87 -11.83 -9.89 -12.56
CA ASP A 87 -11.35 -10.64 -13.73
C ASP A 87 -12.43 -10.88 -14.78
N ALA A 88 -13.69 -11.04 -14.34
CA ALA A 88 -14.83 -11.18 -15.25
C ALA A 88 -15.28 -9.85 -15.87
N ASN A 89 -14.83 -8.71 -15.34
CA ASN A 89 -15.21 -7.36 -15.80
C ASN A 89 -13.99 -6.49 -16.16
N PRO A 90 -13.09 -6.95 -17.05
CA PRO A 90 -11.82 -6.29 -17.27
C PRO A 90 -11.94 -4.91 -17.91
N ASP A 91 -13.00 -4.63 -18.70
CA ASP A 91 -13.15 -3.36 -19.42
C ASP A 91 -13.16 -2.14 -18.50
N TYR A 92 -13.78 -2.27 -17.31
CA TYR A 92 -13.78 -1.22 -16.30
C TYR A 92 -12.54 -1.30 -15.40
N TYR A 93 -12.16 -2.51 -14.97
CA TYR A 93 -11.13 -2.73 -13.95
C TYR A 93 -9.70 -2.89 -14.49
N GLU A 94 -9.48 -2.69 -15.80
CA GLU A 94 -8.18 -2.84 -16.47
C GLU A 94 -7.00 -2.17 -15.74
N PRO A 95 -7.12 -0.91 -15.25
CA PRO A 95 -6.00 -0.25 -14.58
C PRO A 95 -5.53 -0.99 -13.33
N ILE A 96 -6.48 -1.56 -12.56
CA ILE A 96 -6.17 -2.34 -11.35
C ILE A 96 -5.56 -3.68 -11.76
N LEU A 97 -6.20 -4.40 -12.69
CA LEU A 97 -5.74 -5.71 -13.13
C LEU A 97 -4.31 -5.66 -13.71
N ARG A 98 -3.98 -4.57 -14.42
CA ARG A 98 -2.62 -4.33 -14.91
C ARG A 98 -1.65 -4.09 -13.76
N ALA A 99 -2.02 -3.26 -12.79
CA ALA A 99 -1.17 -2.98 -11.63
C ALA A 99 -0.91 -4.26 -10.81
N GLU A 100 -1.93 -5.07 -10.57
CA GLU A 100 -1.82 -6.36 -9.88
C GLU A 100 -0.86 -7.31 -10.60
N LYS A 101 -1.02 -7.47 -11.92
CA LYS A 101 -0.15 -8.34 -12.73
C LYS A 101 1.32 -7.87 -12.67
N ASN A 102 1.55 -6.57 -12.77
CA ASN A 102 2.89 -6.01 -12.71
C ASN A 102 3.53 -6.22 -11.32
N ALA A 103 2.76 -6.02 -10.25
CA ALA A 103 3.21 -6.27 -8.89
C ALA A 103 3.53 -7.75 -8.66
N GLU A 104 2.70 -8.66 -9.18
CA GLU A 104 2.96 -10.11 -9.11
C GLU A 104 4.27 -10.48 -9.83
N GLU A 105 4.50 -9.95 -11.04
CA GLU A 105 5.73 -10.20 -11.79
C GLU A 105 6.97 -9.68 -11.05
N GLN A 106 6.88 -8.48 -10.46
CA GLN A 106 7.94 -7.89 -9.66
C GLN A 106 8.26 -8.75 -8.42
N ALA A 107 7.24 -9.13 -7.64
CA ALA A 107 7.43 -9.97 -6.47
C ALA A 107 8.05 -11.33 -6.83
N ARG A 108 7.60 -11.95 -7.94
CA ARG A 108 8.19 -13.21 -8.44
C ARG A 108 9.66 -13.07 -8.83
N LYS A 109 10.03 -11.93 -9.40
CA LYS A 109 11.42 -11.63 -9.77
C LYS A 109 12.28 -11.44 -8.53
N GLU A 110 11.81 -10.68 -7.55
CA GLU A 110 12.52 -10.44 -6.28
C GLU A 110 12.78 -11.76 -5.53
N ILE A 111 11.76 -12.61 -5.40
CA ILE A 111 11.91 -13.93 -4.77
C ILE A 111 13.00 -14.76 -5.48
N ARG A 112 13.03 -14.74 -6.82
CA ARG A 112 14.04 -15.47 -7.60
C ARG A 112 15.44 -14.93 -7.35
N GLU A 113 15.61 -13.62 -7.38
CA GLU A 113 16.90 -12.98 -7.13
C GLU A 113 17.40 -13.26 -5.71
N GLU A 114 16.51 -13.23 -4.71
CA GLU A 114 16.84 -13.62 -3.34
C GLU A 114 17.26 -15.10 -3.24
N GLU A 115 16.54 -16.01 -3.90
CA GLU A 115 16.90 -17.43 -3.92
C GLU A 115 18.27 -17.67 -4.57
N GLU A 116 18.57 -16.98 -5.68
CA GLU A 116 19.86 -17.04 -6.36
C GLU A 116 20.99 -16.51 -5.47
N GLN A 117 20.77 -15.38 -4.79
CA GLN A 117 21.71 -14.81 -3.83
C GLN A 117 21.95 -15.75 -2.63
N ARG A 118 20.90 -16.34 -2.07
CA ARG A 118 21.01 -17.34 -0.97
C ARG A 118 21.82 -18.57 -1.41
N LYS A 119 21.57 -19.08 -2.62
CA LYS A 119 22.33 -20.22 -3.18
C LYS A 119 23.80 -19.89 -3.43
N ALA A 120 24.10 -18.70 -3.93
CA ALA A 120 25.47 -18.23 -4.13
C ALA A 120 26.21 -18.07 -2.79
N ALA A 121 25.58 -17.47 -1.78
CA ALA A 121 26.14 -17.31 -0.44
C ALA A 121 26.41 -18.66 0.25
N ALA A 122 25.48 -19.62 0.15
CA ALA A 122 25.66 -20.97 0.69
C ALA A 122 26.83 -21.72 0.01
N SER A 123 27.04 -21.50 -1.29
CA SER A 123 28.16 -22.12 -2.03
C SER A 123 29.53 -21.48 -1.71
N ALA A 124 29.55 -20.23 -1.25
CA ALA A 124 30.78 -19.54 -0.83
C ALA A 124 31.26 -20.01 0.57
N VAL A 125 30.34 -20.34 1.48
CA VAL A 125 30.64 -20.85 2.83
C VAL A 125 31.19 -22.29 2.84
N GLY A 126 30.97 -23.07 1.78
CA GLY A 126 31.43 -24.46 1.67
C GLY A 126 32.91 -24.67 1.29
N LYS A 127 33.75 -23.62 1.22
CA LYS A 127 35.15 -23.73 0.77
C LYS A 127 36.24 -23.51 1.83
N GLU A 128 35.91 -23.16 3.07
CA GLU A 128 36.88 -23.10 4.17
C GLU A 128 36.38 -23.97 5.34
N GLY A 129 36.93 -25.18 5.46
CA GLY A 129 36.55 -26.10 6.53
C GLY A 129 37.06 -27.53 6.42
N ASP A 130 38.22 -27.79 5.81
CA ASP A 130 38.97 -29.03 6.06
C ASP A 130 40.14 -28.71 7.00
N ALA A 131 39.84 -28.72 8.30
CA ALA A 131 40.81 -28.91 9.38
C ALA A 131 40.05 -29.30 10.65
N ALA A 132 39.78 -30.59 10.81
CA ALA A 132 39.39 -31.16 12.09
C ALA A 132 40.50 -30.92 13.14
N PRO A 133 40.14 -30.90 14.44
CA PRO A 133 40.59 -32.04 15.22
C PRO A 133 39.50 -32.67 16.10
N SER A 134 39.67 -33.98 16.19
CA SER A 134 39.03 -34.98 17.05
C SER A 134 39.16 -34.68 18.54
N ARG A 135 38.16 -35.07 19.35
CA ARG A 135 38.21 -36.27 20.23
C ARG A 135 37.22 -36.15 21.40
N SER A 136 36.49 -37.23 21.64
CA SER A 136 35.69 -37.61 22.83
C SER A 136 36.24 -37.05 24.15
N GLU A 137 35.47 -36.72 25.19
CA GLU A 137 34.41 -37.45 25.91
C GLU A 137 33.99 -36.49 27.08
N VAL A 138 32.74 -36.30 27.51
CA VAL A 138 32.12 -37.07 28.61
C VAL A 138 30.72 -36.50 28.96
N ILE A 139 29.71 -37.36 28.82
CA ILE A 139 28.66 -37.80 29.79
C ILE A 139 27.77 -36.73 30.48
N VAL A 140 26.47 -36.59 30.11
CA VAL A 140 25.19 -37.16 30.67
C VAL A 140 24.90 -36.84 32.16
N VAL A 141 23.60 -36.55 32.41
CA VAL A 141 22.80 -36.37 33.66
C VAL A 141 22.74 -34.93 34.22
N GLU A 142 21.61 -34.33 34.58
CA GLU A 142 20.26 -34.84 34.84
C GLU A 142 19.22 -33.70 34.72
N GLU A 143 17.99 -34.10 34.40
CA GLU A 143 16.74 -33.40 34.65
C GLU A 143 16.64 -32.98 36.12
N GLU A 144 16.26 -31.73 36.39
CA GLU A 144 15.36 -31.37 37.50
C GLU A 144 14.81 -29.96 37.20
N ALA A 145 13.57 -29.92 36.75
CA ALA A 145 12.77 -28.72 36.73
C ALA A 145 12.50 -28.27 38.18
N SER A 146 13.07 -27.17 38.61
CA SER A 146 12.63 -26.48 39.83
C SER A 146 12.90 -24.98 39.72
N SER A 147 11.86 -24.24 39.35
CA SER A 147 11.50 -22.97 40.00
C SER A 147 10.23 -22.38 39.37
N THR A 148 9.06 -22.86 39.82
CA THR A 148 7.79 -22.12 39.75
C THR A 148 6.96 -22.46 41.00
N THR A 149 6.90 -21.48 41.90
CA THR A 149 5.73 -21.04 42.67
C THR A 149 4.89 -22.08 43.44
N LEU A 150 5.10 -22.18 44.76
CA LEU A 150 4.12 -21.90 45.84
C LEU A 150 4.75 -22.12 47.23
#